data_AF-A0A077RWT1-F1
#
_entry.id   AF-A0A077RWT1-F1
#
_cell.length_a   1.000
_cell.length_b   1.000
_cell.length_c   1.000
_cell.angle_alpha   90.00
_cell.angle_beta   90.00
_cell.angle_gamma   90.00
#
_symmetry.space_group_name_H-M   'P 1'
#
loop_
_entity.id
_entity.type
_entity.pdbx_description
1 polymer ?
#
loop_
_entity_poly.entity_id
_entity_poly.type
_entity_poly.pdbx_seq_one_letter_code
_entity_poly.pdbx_strand_id
1 'polypeptide(L)'
;MLAFAAVIFSPAPGALHGRTIRFPSVSRPTLAGCVKKTTPEPARSVLSSPRPARSSRRPWVPRCLRALAATAAALVLVLCPPDIIPAHASSVGERLKLSTPYPCEDVRSYYGGLEGLSGEVLMAKLGAVVSPHASLRYKDVWEALKILDAADADHPEASSEVIEIYSQRAVPKILAGKPDGWNREHLWPRSYGLTRRPSLTDLHNIRPADANVNSSRGNKYYGGCATTSKKCSRPANREAAPDTETDSERWAPPFQVRGDVARSLMYMAVSYGSGQKDAAPHLELSDSPSIRK
;
A
#
# COMPACT_ATOMS: atom_id res chain seq x y z
N MET A 1 23.51 -3.85 -4.67
CA MET A 1 22.82 -3.37 -5.88
C MET A 1 22.19 -4.47 -6.75
N LEU A 2 22.38 -5.78 -6.49
CA LEU A 2 21.94 -6.82 -7.45
C LEU A 2 20.96 -7.88 -6.92
N ALA A 3 20.96 -8.27 -5.64
CA ALA A 3 20.26 -9.49 -5.23
C ALA A 3 18.74 -9.33 -5.04
N PHE A 4 18.30 -8.35 -4.25
CA PHE A 4 16.87 -8.09 -4.03
C PHE A 4 16.26 -7.53 -5.31
N ALA A 5 16.93 -6.55 -5.93
CA ALA A 5 16.48 -5.93 -7.15
C ALA A 5 16.36 -6.91 -8.33
N ALA A 6 17.37 -7.76 -8.59
CA ALA A 6 17.27 -8.70 -9.71
C ALA A 6 16.14 -9.71 -9.51
N VAL A 7 15.92 -10.23 -8.31
CA VAL A 7 14.88 -11.26 -8.11
C VAL A 7 13.49 -10.66 -8.26
N ILE A 8 13.27 -9.50 -7.64
CA ILE A 8 11.96 -8.85 -7.55
C ILE A 8 11.58 -8.09 -8.84
N PHE A 9 12.55 -7.59 -9.60
CA PHE A 9 12.33 -6.84 -10.85
C PHE A 9 12.75 -7.58 -12.14
N SER A 10 13.22 -8.84 -12.09
CA SER A 10 13.51 -9.59 -13.32
C SER A 10 12.23 -9.93 -14.10
N PRO A 11 12.21 -9.73 -15.43
CA PRO A 11 11.18 -10.29 -16.30
C PRO A 11 11.30 -11.81 -16.37
N ALA A 12 10.19 -12.49 -16.68
CA ALA A 12 10.18 -13.95 -16.85
C ALA A 12 11.04 -14.38 -18.06
N PRO A 13 11.96 -15.34 -17.92
CA PRO A 13 12.76 -15.84 -19.04
C PRO A 13 11.90 -16.76 -19.93
N GLY A 14 11.75 -16.42 -21.22
CA GLY A 14 11.12 -17.33 -22.19
C GLY A 14 10.20 -16.73 -23.27
N ALA A 15 10.17 -15.41 -23.49
CA ALA A 15 9.41 -14.80 -24.59
C ALA A 15 10.07 -15.04 -25.97
N LEU A 16 10.14 -16.29 -26.42
CA LEU A 16 10.52 -16.67 -27.79
C LEU A 16 9.28 -17.06 -28.62
N HIS A 17 9.40 -16.83 -29.92
CA HIS A 17 8.25 -16.73 -30.82
C HIS A 17 7.58 -18.09 -31.12
N GLY A 18 6.25 -18.09 -31.13
CA GLY A 18 5.48 -18.98 -32.00
C GLY A 18 5.30 -20.44 -31.58
N ARG A 19 4.49 -20.70 -30.54
CA ARG A 19 3.48 -21.79 -30.56
C ARG A 19 2.43 -21.60 -29.46
N THR A 20 1.17 -21.51 -29.87
CA THR A 20 0.04 -21.24 -28.97
C THR A 20 -0.32 -22.46 -28.15
N ILE A 21 0.19 -22.54 -26.91
CA ILE A 21 -0.42 -23.40 -25.88
C ILE A 21 -1.36 -22.52 -25.07
N ARG A 22 -2.67 -22.74 -25.24
CA ARG A 22 -3.71 -22.10 -24.40
C ARG A 22 -3.68 -22.73 -23.01
N PHE A 23 -2.85 -22.20 -22.13
CA PHE A 23 -3.12 -22.29 -20.69
C PHE A 23 -4.11 -21.20 -20.31
N PRO A 24 -4.98 -21.43 -19.31
CA PRO A 24 -5.82 -20.38 -18.76
C PRO A 24 -4.93 -19.40 -17.99
N SER A 25 -4.42 -18.41 -18.71
CA SER A 25 -3.97 -17.18 -18.09
C SER A 25 -5.14 -16.63 -17.28
N VAL A 26 -5.04 -16.69 -15.96
CA VAL A 26 -5.82 -15.82 -15.09
C VAL A 26 -5.32 -14.41 -15.36
N SER A 27 -5.86 -13.83 -16.43
CA SER A 27 -5.73 -12.42 -16.74
C SER A 27 -6.43 -11.69 -15.61
N ARG A 28 -5.68 -11.39 -14.54
CA ARG A 28 -6.10 -10.36 -13.58
C ARG A 28 -6.44 -9.14 -14.43
N PRO A 29 -7.68 -8.65 -14.42
CA PRO A 29 -8.06 -7.55 -15.28
C PRO A 29 -7.15 -6.36 -14.97
N THR A 30 -6.65 -5.70 -16.02
CA THR A 30 -6.42 -4.26 -15.91
C THR A 30 -7.72 -3.66 -15.39
N LEU A 31 -7.68 -3.07 -14.19
CA LEU A 31 -8.79 -2.41 -13.48
C LEU A 31 -9.92 -2.06 -14.43
N ALA A 32 -11.06 -2.76 -14.30
CA ALA A 32 -12.18 -2.72 -15.23
C ALA A 32 -12.41 -1.28 -15.71
N GLY A 33 -12.21 -1.08 -17.02
CA GLY A 33 -11.73 0.19 -17.56
C GLY A 33 -12.52 1.39 -17.03
N CYS A 34 -11.83 2.30 -16.32
CA CYS A 34 -12.53 3.43 -15.73
C CYS A 34 -13.11 4.33 -16.82
N VAL A 35 -14.43 4.25 -17.00
CA VAL A 35 -15.15 5.02 -17.99
C VAL A 35 -15.18 6.48 -17.54
N LYS A 36 -14.18 7.26 -17.98
CA LYS A 36 -14.22 8.72 -17.95
C LYS A 36 -15.47 9.16 -18.73
N LYS A 37 -16.55 9.52 -18.02
CA LYS A 37 -17.69 10.22 -18.64
C LYS A 37 -17.20 11.57 -19.14
N THR A 38 -16.94 11.66 -20.44
CA THR A 38 -16.66 12.91 -21.14
C THR A 38 -17.94 13.72 -21.26
N THR A 39 -18.18 14.60 -20.29
CA THR A 39 -19.15 15.69 -20.45
C THR A 39 -18.55 16.70 -21.44
N PRO A 40 -19.24 17.06 -22.54
CA PRO A 40 -18.72 18.03 -23.50
C PRO A 40 -18.70 19.45 -22.91
N GLU A 41 -17.56 20.13 -23.06
CA GLU A 41 -17.36 21.53 -22.67
C GLU A 41 -18.11 22.47 -23.64
N PRO A 42 -18.87 23.48 -23.17
CA PRO A 42 -19.53 24.43 -24.06
C PRO A 42 -18.51 25.41 -24.69
N ALA A 43 -18.74 25.74 -25.96
CA ALA A 43 -17.77 26.45 -26.78
C ALA A 43 -17.39 27.85 -26.28
N ARG A 44 -16.08 28.16 -26.31
CA ARG A 44 -15.56 29.52 -26.15
C ARG A 44 -15.94 30.39 -27.35
N SER A 45 -16.63 31.50 -27.10
CA SER A 45 -16.74 32.61 -28.06
C SER A 45 -15.53 33.55 -27.93
N VAL A 46 -14.90 33.84 -29.07
CA VAL A 46 -13.83 34.84 -29.19
C VAL A 46 -14.47 36.17 -29.57
N LEU A 47 -14.22 37.24 -28.82
CA LEU A 47 -14.42 38.60 -29.32
C LEU A 47 -13.34 39.57 -28.83
N SER A 48 -13.05 40.55 -29.69
CA SER A 48 -11.80 41.32 -29.71
C SER A 48 -11.80 42.51 -28.76
N SER A 49 -10.59 42.92 -28.33
CA SER A 49 -10.37 44.24 -27.70
C SER A 49 -10.60 45.39 -28.68
N PRO A 50 -10.79 46.62 -28.17
CA PRO A 50 -9.66 47.56 -28.28
C PRO A 50 -9.35 48.37 -27.00
N ARG A 51 -8.07 48.71 -26.85
CA ARG A 51 -7.52 49.80 -26.00
C ARG A 51 -7.67 51.16 -26.76
N PRO A 52 -7.34 52.36 -26.22
CA PRO A 52 -6.54 52.67 -25.02
C PRO A 52 -7.00 53.86 -24.13
N ALA A 53 -6.33 54.08 -22.99
CA ALA A 53 -5.89 55.41 -22.52
C ALA A 53 -4.87 55.30 -21.37
N ARG A 54 -4.22 56.42 -21.03
CA ARG A 54 -2.94 56.52 -20.29
C ARG A 54 -3.01 57.59 -19.20
N SER A 55 -2.68 57.24 -17.95
CA SER A 55 -2.25 58.14 -16.84
C SER A 55 -2.37 57.37 -15.52
N SER A 56 -1.62 57.58 -14.43
CA SER A 56 -0.32 58.17 -14.08
C SER A 56 -0.23 58.09 -12.53
N ARG A 57 0.95 58.32 -11.93
CA ARG A 57 1.19 58.54 -10.47
C ARG A 57 1.20 57.31 -9.52
N ARG A 58 2.43 56.84 -9.26
CA ARG A 58 2.97 56.66 -7.89
C ARG A 58 3.37 58.07 -7.33
N PRO A 59 3.91 58.26 -6.10
CA PRO A 59 4.27 57.31 -5.03
C PRO A 59 3.81 57.72 -3.60
N TRP A 60 3.95 56.83 -2.60
CA TRP A 60 4.77 57.05 -1.37
C TRP A 60 4.66 55.87 -0.38
N VAL A 61 5.74 55.68 0.39
CA VAL A 61 6.01 54.73 1.49
C VAL A 61 6.91 55.55 2.44
N PRO A 62 6.73 55.63 3.78
CA PRO A 62 7.16 54.51 4.64
C PRO A 62 6.59 54.35 6.09
N ARG A 63 6.82 53.15 6.64
CA ARG A 63 7.26 52.78 8.02
C ARG A 63 6.88 53.65 9.24
N CYS A 64 6.29 53.02 10.27
CA CYS A 64 6.92 52.64 11.57
C CYS A 64 5.83 52.13 12.56
N LEU A 65 5.92 51.01 13.31
CA LEU A 65 6.86 50.50 14.33
C LEU A 65 6.52 50.96 15.77
N ARG A 66 6.53 50.02 16.75
CA ARG A 66 6.40 50.17 18.24
C ARG A 66 4.96 50.09 18.80
N ALA A 67 4.69 49.56 20.00
CA ALA A 67 5.50 48.76 20.96
C ALA A 67 4.62 48.00 22.01
N LEU A 68 5.29 47.23 22.87
CA LEU A 68 4.82 46.40 23.99
C LEU A 68 4.00 47.15 25.07
N ALA A 69 3.15 46.40 25.82
CA ALA A 69 2.76 46.72 27.19
C ALA A 69 2.33 45.48 28.00
N ALA A 70 2.45 45.59 29.33
CA ALA A 70 2.09 44.59 30.35
C ALA A 70 1.86 45.35 31.70
N THR A 71 1.48 44.77 32.85
CA THR A 71 1.38 43.35 33.27
C THR A 71 0.33 43.24 34.39
N ALA A 72 -0.55 42.22 34.42
CA ALA A 72 -1.38 41.95 35.60
C ALA A 72 -1.89 40.51 35.69
N ALA A 73 -1.82 39.94 36.90
CA ALA A 73 -2.38 38.63 37.25
C ALA A 73 -3.69 38.78 38.03
N ALA A 74 -4.62 37.83 37.86
CA ALA A 74 -5.73 37.62 38.78
C ALA A 74 -5.99 36.11 38.90
N LEU A 75 -5.71 35.55 40.07
CA LEU A 75 -5.96 34.15 40.41
C LEU A 75 -7.41 34.04 40.91
N VAL A 76 -8.29 33.36 40.17
CA VAL A 76 -9.65 33.04 40.63
C VAL A 76 -9.87 31.53 40.58
N LEU A 77 -9.91 30.91 41.75
CA LEU A 77 -10.35 29.53 41.94
C LEU A 77 -11.87 29.47 41.78
N VAL A 78 -12.34 29.11 40.58
CA VAL A 78 -13.74 28.71 40.36
C VAL A 78 -13.83 27.19 40.34
N LEU A 79 -14.56 26.63 41.31
CA LEU A 79 -14.94 25.23 41.33
C LEU A 79 -16.04 24.98 40.28
N CYS A 80 -15.65 24.73 39.03
CA CYS A 80 -16.54 24.07 38.07
C CYS A 80 -16.52 22.55 38.34
N PRO A 81 -17.68 21.88 38.48
CA PRO A 81 -17.72 20.43 38.41
C PRO A 81 -17.24 19.99 37.01
N PRO A 82 -16.69 18.77 36.86
CA PRO A 82 -16.45 18.23 35.53
C PRO A 82 -17.79 18.00 34.86
N ASP A 83 -18.10 18.80 33.83
CA ASP A 83 -19.14 18.45 32.88
C ASP A 83 -18.75 17.10 32.27
N ILE A 84 -19.43 16.05 32.72
CA ILE A 84 -19.37 14.73 32.11
C ILE A 84 -19.99 14.90 30.73
N ILE A 85 -19.15 15.18 29.73
CA ILE A 85 -19.52 15.03 28.33
C ILE A 85 -20.05 13.59 28.22
N PRO A 86 -21.35 13.38 27.94
CA PRO A 86 -21.84 12.04 27.74
C PRO A 86 -21.08 11.51 26.54
N ALA A 87 -20.32 10.44 26.75
CA ALA A 87 -19.77 9.69 25.64
C ALA A 87 -20.97 9.30 24.77
N HIS A 88 -21.10 9.94 23.60
CA HIS A 88 -22.01 9.47 22.56
C HIS A 88 -21.48 8.12 22.12
N ALA A 89 -21.93 7.09 22.84
CA ALA A 89 -21.94 5.72 22.39
C ALA A 89 -22.81 5.72 21.12
N SER A 90 -22.18 6.00 19.98
CA SER A 90 -22.84 6.00 18.69
C SER A 90 -23.34 4.58 18.48
N SER A 91 -24.64 4.43 18.69
CA SER A 91 -25.37 3.20 18.53
C SER A 91 -25.10 2.61 17.16
N VAL A 92 -25.07 1.28 17.12
CA VAL A 92 -25.36 0.42 15.96
C VAL A 92 -24.82 0.95 14.63
N GLY A 93 -23.74 0.35 14.15
CA GLY A 93 -23.20 0.63 12.81
C GLY A 93 -24.24 0.35 11.73
N GLU A 94 -25.01 1.38 11.37
CA GLU A 94 -25.82 1.41 10.18
C GLU A 94 -24.86 1.22 9.01
N ARG A 95 -25.12 0.18 8.21
CA ARG A 95 -24.25 -0.20 7.11
C ARG A 95 -24.38 0.88 6.03
N LEU A 96 -23.52 1.89 6.10
CA LEU A 96 -23.39 2.93 5.07
C LEU A 96 -23.39 2.26 3.71
N LYS A 97 -24.49 2.44 2.96
CA LYS A 97 -24.56 2.04 1.55
C LYS A 97 -23.61 2.94 0.80
N LEU A 98 -22.37 2.48 0.62
CA LEU A 98 -21.34 3.16 -0.14
C LEU A 98 -21.77 3.13 -1.63
N SER A 99 -22.57 4.13 -2.01
CA SER A 99 -23.24 4.21 -3.31
C SER A 99 -22.63 5.24 -4.25
N THR A 100 -21.58 5.95 -3.82
CA THR A 100 -20.66 6.66 -4.71
C THR A 100 -19.57 5.71 -5.17
N PRO A 101 -19.48 5.37 -6.48
CA PRO A 101 -18.26 4.79 -7.01
C PRO A 101 -17.09 5.70 -6.66
N TYR A 102 -15.99 5.15 -6.16
CA TYR A 102 -14.76 5.93 -6.07
C TYR A 102 -14.41 6.40 -7.49
N PRO A 103 -14.36 7.72 -7.77
CA PRO A 103 -13.92 8.19 -9.07
C PRO A 103 -12.47 7.72 -9.22
N CYS A 104 -12.16 6.98 -10.28
CA CYS A 104 -10.82 6.42 -10.40
C CYS A 104 -9.82 7.56 -10.50
N GLU A 105 -8.95 7.62 -9.51
CA GLU A 105 -7.99 8.68 -9.38
C GLU A 105 -6.97 8.58 -10.51
N ASP A 106 -6.71 9.71 -11.17
CA ASP A 106 -5.71 9.74 -12.24
C ASP A 106 -4.33 9.53 -11.60
N VAL A 107 -3.69 8.40 -11.88
CA VAL A 107 -2.43 7.97 -11.23
C VAL A 107 -1.34 9.04 -11.36
N ARG A 108 -1.33 9.80 -12.45
CA ARG A 108 -0.39 10.92 -12.66
C ARG A 108 -0.73 12.13 -11.78
N SER A 109 -2.01 12.38 -11.52
CA SER A 109 -2.44 13.40 -10.55
C SER A 109 -2.13 12.99 -9.11
N TYR A 110 -2.40 11.73 -8.74
CA TYR A 110 -2.13 11.19 -7.39
C TYR A 110 -0.65 11.27 -7.02
N TYR A 111 0.23 10.90 -7.98
CA TYR A 111 1.68 10.96 -7.85
C TYR A 111 2.29 12.26 -8.41
N GLY A 112 1.51 13.34 -8.53
CA GLY A 112 1.98 14.61 -9.09
C GLY A 112 2.98 15.35 -8.20
N GLY A 113 4.03 15.92 -8.79
CA GLY A 113 5.07 16.65 -8.07
C GLY A 113 6.11 15.75 -7.39
N LEU A 114 6.27 14.52 -7.90
CA LEU A 114 7.35 13.59 -7.55
C LEU A 114 8.47 13.59 -8.62
N GLU A 115 8.27 14.28 -9.75
CA GLU A 115 9.18 14.35 -10.87
C GLU A 115 10.57 14.91 -10.47
N GLY A 116 11.63 14.16 -10.77
CA GLY A 116 13.01 14.55 -10.47
C GLY A 116 13.44 14.40 -9.01
N LEU A 117 12.54 14.01 -8.09
CA LEU A 117 12.90 13.74 -6.70
C LEU A 117 13.66 12.41 -6.58
N SER A 118 14.57 12.34 -5.61
CA SER A 118 15.31 11.11 -5.27
C SER A 118 15.64 11.07 -3.76
N GLY A 119 16.13 9.91 -3.29
CA GLY A 119 16.57 9.71 -1.91
C GLY A 119 15.48 10.03 -0.87
N GLU A 120 15.90 10.60 0.26
CA GLU A 120 15.01 10.93 1.39
C GLU A 120 13.88 11.88 1.01
N VAL A 121 14.13 12.84 0.10
CA VAL A 121 13.12 13.82 -0.36
C VAL A 121 11.99 13.12 -1.12
N LEU A 122 12.32 12.13 -1.97
CA LEU A 122 11.34 11.29 -2.64
C LEU A 122 10.54 10.46 -1.63
N MET A 123 11.21 9.80 -0.68
CA MET A 123 10.56 8.95 0.31
C MET A 123 9.61 9.75 1.22
N ALA A 124 10.01 10.95 1.67
CA ALA A 124 9.18 11.84 2.46
C ALA A 124 7.96 12.34 1.68
N LYS A 125 8.12 12.69 0.39
CA LYS A 125 7.02 13.13 -0.46
C LYS A 125 6.05 12.00 -0.77
N LEU A 126 6.54 10.78 -1.03
CA LEU A 126 5.70 9.58 -1.16
C LEU A 126 4.94 9.28 0.13
N GLY A 127 5.59 9.37 1.30
CA GLY A 127 4.97 9.18 2.61
C GLY A 127 3.82 10.14 2.86
N ALA A 128 3.96 11.40 2.42
CA ALA A 128 2.90 12.39 2.48
C ALA A 128 1.72 12.14 1.51
N VAL A 129 1.93 11.41 0.41
CA VAL A 129 0.88 11.03 -0.56
C VAL A 129 0.04 9.84 -0.06
N VAL A 130 0.68 8.86 0.59
CA VAL A 130 -0.01 7.62 1.04
C VAL A 130 -0.63 7.71 2.44
N SER A 131 -0.27 8.73 3.23
CA SER A 131 -0.71 8.95 4.61
C SER A 131 -1.93 9.90 4.68
N PRO A 132 -2.87 9.75 5.64
CA PRO A 132 -2.86 8.85 6.80
C PRO A 132 -3.52 7.48 6.54
N HIS A 133 -3.02 6.46 7.25
CA HIS A 133 -3.52 5.09 7.14
C HIS A 133 -4.63 4.77 8.16
N ALA A 134 -5.75 4.24 7.68
CA ALA A 134 -6.80 3.69 8.54
C ALA A 134 -6.46 2.26 9.00
N SER A 135 -6.73 1.94 10.27
CA SER A 135 -6.51 0.59 10.81
C SER A 135 -7.81 -0.21 10.82
N LEU A 136 -7.85 -1.35 10.15
CA LEU A 136 -8.90 -2.35 10.36
C LEU A 136 -8.71 -3.09 11.69
N ARG A 137 -9.80 -3.63 12.26
CA ARG A 137 -9.65 -4.61 13.34
C ARG A 137 -9.09 -5.88 12.71
N TYR A 138 -8.24 -6.62 13.45
CA TYR A 138 -7.55 -7.80 12.92
C TYR A 138 -8.49 -8.84 12.30
N LYS A 139 -9.71 -9.00 12.82
CA LYS A 139 -10.73 -9.89 12.25
C LYS A 139 -11.32 -9.40 10.91
N ASP A 140 -11.43 -8.09 10.71
CA ASP A 140 -12.04 -7.51 9.50
C ASP A 140 -11.12 -7.63 8.28
N VAL A 141 -9.81 -7.79 8.51
CA VAL A 141 -8.81 -8.10 7.46
C VAL A 141 -9.21 -9.34 6.67
N TRP A 142 -9.81 -10.37 7.28
CA TRP A 142 -10.29 -11.54 6.55
C TRP A 142 -11.35 -11.19 5.52
N GLU A 143 -12.34 -10.36 5.90
CA GLU A 143 -13.42 -9.97 4.99
C GLU A 143 -12.90 -9.03 3.89
N ALA A 144 -11.94 -8.16 4.20
CA ALA A 144 -11.29 -7.33 3.19
C ALA A 144 -10.55 -8.16 2.13
N LEU A 145 -9.75 -9.17 2.54
CA LEU A 145 -9.02 -10.03 1.59
C LEU A 145 -9.95 -10.91 0.75
N LYS A 146 -11.08 -11.36 1.31
CA LYS A 146 -12.13 -12.05 0.55
C LYS A 146 -12.72 -11.20 -0.57
N ILE A 147 -12.58 -9.88 -0.53
CA ILE A 147 -13.01 -8.96 -1.61
C ILE A 147 -11.81 -8.59 -2.49
N LEU A 148 -10.71 -8.12 -1.91
CA LEU A 148 -9.55 -7.58 -2.63
C LEU A 148 -8.73 -8.61 -3.42
N ASP A 149 -8.75 -9.86 -2.98
CA ASP A 149 -8.04 -10.97 -3.63
C ASP A 149 -9.02 -12.03 -4.16
N ALA A 150 -10.28 -11.67 -4.39
CA ALA A 150 -11.29 -12.54 -4.99
C ALA A 150 -10.83 -13.11 -6.35
N ALA A 151 -11.23 -14.35 -6.65
CA ALA A 151 -10.88 -15.00 -7.92
C ALA A 151 -11.59 -14.39 -9.13
N ASP A 152 -12.82 -13.91 -8.93
CA ASP A 152 -13.49 -12.97 -9.84
C ASP A 152 -13.32 -11.56 -9.25
N ALA A 153 -12.53 -10.73 -9.92
CA ALA A 153 -12.23 -9.36 -9.50
C ALA A 153 -13.28 -8.34 -9.99
N ASP A 154 -14.11 -8.71 -10.96
CA ASP A 154 -15.20 -7.86 -11.46
C ASP A 154 -16.47 -8.02 -10.60
N HIS A 155 -16.66 -9.20 -9.98
CA HIS A 155 -17.75 -9.49 -9.03
C HIS A 155 -17.22 -10.07 -7.70
N PRO A 156 -16.42 -9.30 -6.94
CA PRO A 156 -15.69 -9.84 -5.79
C PRO A 156 -16.59 -10.31 -4.64
N GLU A 157 -17.79 -9.74 -4.45
CA GLU A 157 -18.77 -10.24 -3.48
C GLU A 157 -19.40 -11.57 -3.90
N ALA A 158 -19.59 -11.80 -5.20
CA ALA A 158 -20.20 -13.01 -5.74
C ALA A 158 -19.21 -14.18 -5.85
N SER A 159 -17.91 -13.87 -6.02
CA SER A 159 -16.85 -14.88 -6.05
C SER A 159 -16.86 -15.73 -4.76
N SER A 160 -16.74 -17.05 -4.91
CA SER A 160 -16.64 -17.99 -3.77
C SER A 160 -15.19 -18.23 -3.31
N GLU A 161 -14.21 -17.71 -4.04
CA GLU A 161 -12.78 -18.05 -3.90
C GLU A 161 -11.88 -16.81 -3.80
N VAL A 162 -10.64 -17.01 -3.30
CA VAL A 162 -9.55 -16.03 -3.34
C VAL A 162 -8.34 -16.61 -4.07
N ILE A 163 -7.49 -15.76 -4.64
CA ILE A 163 -6.20 -16.15 -5.21
C ILE A 163 -5.11 -16.07 -4.15
N GLU A 164 -4.47 -17.20 -3.86
CA GLU A 164 -3.32 -17.29 -2.97
C GLU A 164 -2.04 -16.74 -3.63
N ILE A 165 -1.27 -15.89 -2.94
CA ILE A 165 -0.14 -15.16 -3.55
C ILE A 165 1.02 -16.08 -4.00
N TYR A 166 1.34 -17.16 -3.28
CA TYR A 166 2.51 -17.99 -3.58
C TYR A 166 2.22 -19.32 -4.28
N SER A 167 1.06 -19.91 -4.04
CA SER A 167 0.57 -21.12 -4.73
C SER A 167 -0.14 -20.78 -6.04
N GLN A 168 -0.69 -19.55 -6.14
CA GLN A 168 -1.35 -19.02 -7.33
C GLN A 168 -2.58 -19.81 -7.77
N ARG A 169 -3.24 -20.45 -6.80
CA ARG A 169 -4.51 -21.15 -6.95
C ARG A 169 -5.66 -20.28 -6.48
N ALA A 170 -6.83 -20.49 -7.09
CA ALA A 170 -8.11 -20.14 -6.47
C ALA A 170 -8.39 -21.14 -5.34
N VAL A 171 -8.81 -20.64 -4.17
CA VAL A 171 -9.22 -21.47 -3.02
C VAL A 171 -10.48 -20.90 -2.36
N PRO A 172 -11.39 -21.74 -1.83
CA PRO A 172 -12.63 -21.25 -1.24
C PRO A 172 -12.43 -20.28 -0.06
N LYS A 173 -13.21 -19.18 -0.07
CA LYS A 173 -13.24 -18.15 0.99
C LYS A 173 -13.56 -18.71 2.38
N ILE A 174 -14.25 -19.85 2.43
CA ILE A 174 -14.62 -20.57 3.67
C ILE A 174 -13.43 -21.32 4.33
N LEU A 175 -12.31 -21.47 3.62
CA LEU A 175 -11.07 -22.06 4.18
C LEU A 175 -10.17 -21.02 4.88
N ALA A 176 -10.62 -19.77 5.00
CA ALA A 176 -9.91 -18.70 5.70
C ALA A 176 -9.56 -19.10 7.14
N GLY A 177 -8.26 -19.17 7.45
CA GLY A 177 -7.74 -19.48 8.78
C GLY A 177 -7.81 -20.97 9.18
N LYS A 178 -8.16 -21.88 8.25
CA LYS A 178 -8.12 -23.32 8.51
C LYS A 178 -6.70 -23.89 8.28
N PRO A 179 -6.32 -25.01 8.95
CA PRO A 179 -5.00 -25.63 8.78
C PRO A 179 -4.73 -26.15 7.36
N ASP A 180 -5.79 -26.63 6.69
CA ASP A 180 -5.81 -27.12 5.31
C ASP A 180 -6.20 -26.02 4.29
N GLY A 181 -6.27 -24.77 4.76
CA GLY A 181 -6.74 -23.62 4.00
C GLY A 181 -5.67 -22.55 3.82
N TRP A 182 -6.14 -21.30 3.77
CA TRP A 182 -5.29 -20.14 3.56
C TRP A 182 -5.22 -19.25 4.81
N ASN A 183 -4.04 -18.66 5.02
CA ASN A 183 -3.77 -17.72 6.08
C ASN A 183 -3.45 -16.32 5.54
N ARG A 184 -3.39 -15.35 6.45
CA ARG A 184 -2.90 -14.01 6.17
C ARG A 184 -1.38 -14.04 6.17
N GLU A 185 -0.78 -13.83 5.00
CA GLU A 185 0.65 -13.58 4.85
C GLU A 185 0.93 -12.09 5.04
N HIS A 186 1.97 -11.76 5.80
CA HIS A 186 2.50 -10.40 5.96
C HIS A 186 3.74 -10.25 5.08
N LEU A 187 3.61 -9.56 3.94
CA LEU A 187 4.66 -9.51 2.92
C LEU A 187 5.95 -8.91 3.48
N TRP A 188 5.87 -7.78 4.20
CA TRP A 188 6.88 -7.37 5.17
C TRP A 188 6.67 -8.14 6.49
N PRO A 189 7.60 -9.03 6.90
CA PRO A 189 7.44 -9.83 8.11
C PRO A 189 7.28 -8.96 9.37
N ARG A 190 6.31 -9.29 10.22
CA ARG A 190 6.07 -8.56 11.48
C ARG A 190 7.30 -8.54 12.40
N SER A 191 8.12 -9.59 12.37
CA SER A 191 9.38 -9.68 13.13
C SER A 191 10.41 -8.61 12.74
N TYR A 192 10.26 -7.96 11.59
CA TYR A 192 11.16 -6.92 11.10
C TYR A 192 10.62 -5.53 11.46
N GLY A 193 10.47 -5.29 12.76
CA GLY A 193 10.21 -3.96 13.31
C GLY A 193 8.76 -3.42 13.22
N LEU A 194 7.77 -4.23 12.85
CA LEU A 194 6.35 -3.80 12.86
C LEU A 194 5.73 -4.04 14.24
N THR A 195 5.61 -2.99 15.05
CA THR A 195 5.20 -3.11 16.47
C THR A 195 3.72 -2.87 16.74
N ARG A 196 3.04 -1.99 15.97
CA ARG A 196 1.70 -1.49 16.30
C ARG A 196 0.80 -1.27 15.08
N ARG A 197 -0.51 -1.11 15.32
CA ARG A 197 -1.46 -0.61 14.32
C ARG A 197 -1.12 0.84 13.93
N PRO A 198 -1.35 1.27 12.68
CA PRO A 198 -2.05 0.55 11.61
C PRO A 198 -1.23 -0.57 10.91
N SER A 199 0.11 -0.56 10.97
CA SER A 199 0.98 -1.41 10.13
C SER A 199 0.74 -2.92 10.25
N LEU A 200 0.29 -3.40 11.41
CA LEU A 200 -0.09 -4.81 11.63
C LEU A 200 -1.35 -5.28 10.88
N THR A 201 -2.19 -4.35 10.41
CA THR A 201 -3.48 -4.61 9.75
C THR A 201 -3.61 -3.88 8.40
N ASP A 202 -2.51 -3.35 7.89
CA ASP A 202 -2.47 -2.62 6.61
C ASP A 202 -2.64 -3.60 5.43
N LEU A 203 -3.67 -3.37 4.61
CA LEU A 203 -4.02 -4.25 3.50
C LEU A 203 -3.03 -4.18 2.34
N HIS A 204 -2.20 -3.14 2.23
CA HIS A 204 -1.10 -3.11 1.27
C HIS A 204 -0.01 -4.14 1.62
N ASN A 205 0.03 -4.63 2.86
CA ASN A 205 1.03 -5.58 3.36
C ASN A 205 0.51 -7.02 3.56
N ILE A 206 -0.79 -7.26 3.37
CA ILE A 206 -1.41 -8.54 3.73
C ILE A 206 -2.06 -9.18 2.51
N ARG A 207 -1.81 -10.47 2.29
CA ARG A 207 -2.42 -11.27 1.19
C ARG A 207 -2.85 -12.66 1.65
N PRO A 208 -3.79 -13.33 0.95
CA PRO A 208 -4.03 -14.76 1.12
C PRO A 208 -2.80 -15.57 0.72
N ALA A 209 -2.45 -16.56 1.52
CA ALA A 209 -1.46 -17.57 1.14
C ALA A 209 -1.85 -18.91 1.77
N ASP A 210 -1.63 -20.02 1.06
CA ASP A 210 -1.74 -21.38 1.59
C ASP A 210 -1.02 -21.47 2.96
N ALA A 211 -1.68 -22.08 3.96
CA ALA A 211 -1.17 -22.10 5.33
C ALA A 211 0.20 -22.78 5.46
N ASN A 212 0.46 -23.83 4.68
CA ASN A 212 1.73 -24.55 4.66
C ASN A 212 2.81 -23.74 3.93
N VAL A 213 2.46 -23.11 2.81
CA VAL A 213 3.39 -22.24 2.06
C VAL A 213 3.78 -21.01 2.89
N ASN A 214 2.83 -20.38 3.58
CA ASN A 214 3.06 -19.26 4.49
C ASN A 214 3.99 -19.67 5.64
N SER A 215 3.71 -20.81 6.31
CA SER A 215 4.58 -21.37 7.34
C SER A 215 6.01 -21.65 6.82
N SER A 216 6.12 -22.18 5.59
CA SER A 216 7.40 -22.48 4.93
C SER A 216 8.20 -21.24 4.50
N ARG A 217 7.51 -20.15 4.11
CA ARG A 217 8.10 -18.83 3.89
C ARG A 217 8.62 -18.25 5.20
N GLY A 218 7.83 -18.33 6.27
CA GLY A 218 8.19 -17.85 7.60
C GLY A 218 8.49 -16.35 7.59
N ASN A 219 9.71 -15.98 7.96
CA ASN A 219 10.20 -14.60 7.85
C ASN A 219 11.35 -14.42 6.87
N LYS A 220 11.58 -15.37 5.95
CA LYS A 220 12.71 -15.31 4.99
C LYS A 220 12.71 -14.04 4.16
N TYR A 221 13.91 -13.55 3.85
CA TYR A 221 14.09 -12.41 2.96
C TYR A 221 13.71 -12.77 1.52
N TYR A 222 13.23 -11.79 0.76
CA TYR A 222 12.97 -12.04 -0.65
C TYR A 222 14.26 -12.08 -1.45
N GLY A 223 14.41 -13.15 -2.22
CA GLY A 223 15.58 -13.41 -3.04
C GLY A 223 15.55 -14.83 -3.59
N GLY A 224 16.14 -15.03 -4.76
CA GLY A 224 16.50 -16.35 -5.26
C GLY A 224 17.54 -16.97 -4.35
N CYS A 225 17.59 -18.29 -4.34
CA CYS A 225 18.62 -19.04 -3.63
C CYS A 225 20.01 -18.48 -3.96
N ALA A 226 20.90 -18.42 -2.97
CA ALA A 226 22.29 -18.09 -3.27
C ALA A 226 22.87 -19.16 -4.22
N THR A 227 23.74 -18.77 -5.17
CA THR A 227 24.44 -19.73 -6.06
C THR A 227 25.29 -20.74 -5.30
N THR A 228 25.67 -20.42 -4.07
CA THR A 228 26.39 -21.28 -3.11
C THR A 228 25.48 -22.13 -2.21
N SER A 229 24.15 -21.97 -2.33
CA SER A 229 23.16 -22.62 -1.46
C SER A 229 22.99 -24.09 -1.80
N LYS A 230 23.62 -24.97 -1.01
CA LYS A 230 23.51 -26.44 -1.16
C LYS A 230 22.12 -27.01 -0.84
N LYS A 231 21.17 -26.17 -0.41
CA LYS A 231 19.82 -26.55 0.05
C LYS A 231 18.73 -25.67 -0.58
N CYS A 232 18.92 -25.26 -1.84
CA CYS A 232 17.85 -24.64 -2.60
C CYS A 232 16.77 -25.67 -2.98
N SER A 233 15.51 -25.35 -2.70
CA SER A 233 14.33 -26.15 -3.09
C SER A 233 13.48 -25.41 -4.11
N ARG A 234 13.05 -26.12 -5.16
CA ARG A 234 12.12 -25.64 -6.19
C ARG A 234 11.14 -26.76 -6.58
N PRO A 235 9.81 -26.59 -6.45
CA PRO A 235 9.14 -25.45 -5.82
C PRO A 235 9.57 -25.29 -4.35
N ALA A 236 9.39 -24.08 -3.81
CA ALA A 236 9.81 -23.75 -2.46
C ALA A 236 9.07 -24.56 -1.37
N ASN A 237 7.87 -25.02 -1.68
CA ASN A 237 7.01 -25.87 -0.87
C ASN A 237 6.11 -26.69 -1.83
N ARG A 238 5.60 -27.86 -1.40
CA ARG A 238 4.78 -28.75 -2.27
C ARG A 238 3.52 -28.06 -2.80
N GLU A 239 2.93 -27.21 -1.98
CA GLU A 239 1.74 -26.44 -2.31
C GLU A 239 2.06 -25.11 -3.02
N ALA A 240 3.32 -24.71 -3.17
CA ALA A 240 3.70 -23.47 -3.85
C ALA A 240 3.75 -23.61 -5.37
N ALA A 241 3.72 -22.48 -6.09
CA ALA A 241 3.85 -22.48 -7.55
C ALA A 241 5.23 -23.02 -8.00
N PRO A 242 5.34 -23.71 -9.16
CA PRO A 242 6.55 -24.41 -9.62
C PRO A 242 7.81 -23.55 -9.79
N ASP A 243 7.65 -22.23 -9.85
CA ASP A 243 8.69 -21.22 -10.04
C ASP A 243 9.08 -20.46 -8.78
N THR A 244 8.57 -20.89 -7.62
CA THR A 244 9.07 -20.48 -6.31
C THR A 244 10.37 -21.17 -5.94
N GLU A 245 11.23 -20.49 -5.18
CA GLU A 245 12.50 -21.04 -4.68
C GLU A 245 12.65 -20.70 -3.19
N THR A 246 13.31 -21.57 -2.43
CA THR A 246 13.70 -21.23 -1.05
C THR A 246 14.94 -21.95 -0.58
N ASP A 247 15.67 -21.33 0.33
CA ASP A 247 16.66 -21.98 1.19
C ASP A 247 16.40 -21.62 2.67
N SER A 248 17.42 -21.67 3.52
CA SER A 248 17.29 -21.34 4.95
C SER A 248 17.03 -19.85 5.23
N GLU A 249 17.41 -18.95 4.32
CA GLU A 249 17.36 -17.50 4.53
C GLU A 249 16.44 -16.78 3.53
N ARG A 250 16.24 -17.37 2.34
CA ARG A 250 15.66 -16.70 1.18
C ARG A 250 14.40 -17.36 0.65
N TRP A 251 13.54 -16.54 0.06
CA TRP A 251 12.31 -16.94 -0.61
C TRP A 251 12.13 -16.17 -1.93
N ALA A 252 12.04 -16.87 -3.06
CA ALA A 252 11.62 -16.30 -4.33
C ALA A 252 10.10 -16.54 -4.52
N PRO A 253 9.28 -15.48 -4.63
CA PRO A 253 7.87 -15.63 -5.02
C PRO A 253 7.77 -16.08 -6.49
N PRO A 254 6.60 -16.55 -6.95
CA PRO A 254 6.40 -16.83 -8.37
C PRO A 254 6.49 -15.53 -9.18
N PHE A 255 6.97 -15.60 -10.42
CA PHE A 255 7.37 -14.45 -11.23
C PHE A 255 6.27 -13.38 -11.34
N GLN A 256 5.02 -13.80 -11.54
CA GLN A 256 3.88 -12.91 -11.76
C GLN A 256 3.50 -12.03 -10.55
N VAL A 257 3.85 -12.41 -9.32
CA VAL A 257 3.55 -11.58 -8.12
C VAL A 257 4.75 -10.79 -7.61
N ARG A 258 5.94 -10.96 -8.20
CA ARG A 258 7.16 -10.29 -7.68
C ARG A 258 7.02 -8.77 -7.68
N GLY A 259 6.39 -8.20 -8.70
CA GLY A 259 6.07 -6.76 -8.75
C GLY A 259 5.05 -6.30 -7.69
N ASP A 260 4.08 -7.15 -7.31
CA ASP A 260 3.14 -6.85 -6.22
C ASP A 260 3.86 -6.85 -4.87
N VAL A 261 4.73 -7.85 -4.64
CA VAL A 261 5.60 -7.93 -3.47
C VAL A 261 6.54 -6.72 -3.41
N ALA A 262 7.14 -6.31 -4.53
CA ALA A 262 7.99 -5.12 -4.63
C ALA A 262 7.28 -3.86 -4.12
N ARG A 263 6.08 -3.61 -4.65
CA ARG A 263 5.27 -2.43 -4.32
C ARG A 263 4.82 -2.46 -2.86
N SER A 264 4.43 -3.62 -2.35
CA SER A 264 4.07 -3.81 -0.94
C SER A 264 5.24 -3.46 0.00
N LEU A 265 6.44 -3.97 -0.29
CA LEU A 265 7.63 -3.70 0.53
C LEU A 265 8.09 -2.24 0.45
N MET A 266 8.04 -1.63 -0.74
CA MET A 266 8.33 -0.20 -0.92
C MET A 266 7.33 0.67 -0.18
N TYR A 267 6.04 0.36 -0.28
CA TYR A 267 4.99 1.02 0.50
C TYR A 267 5.27 0.92 2.00
N MET A 268 5.61 -0.27 2.52
CA MET A 268 5.90 -0.45 3.95
C MET A 268 7.12 0.35 4.42
N ALA A 269 8.17 0.44 3.60
CA ALA A 269 9.34 1.28 3.90
C ALA A 269 9.01 2.78 3.86
N VAL A 270 8.17 3.22 2.93
CA VAL A 270 7.71 4.61 2.82
C VAL A 270 6.79 5.00 4.00
N SER A 271 5.80 4.17 4.30
CA SER A 271 4.76 4.42 5.31
C SER A 271 5.23 4.23 6.75
N TYR A 272 6.15 3.27 6.99
CA TYR A 272 6.53 2.83 8.33
C TYR A 272 8.05 2.78 8.56
N GLY A 273 8.87 3.22 7.58
CA GLY A 273 10.33 3.31 7.74
C GLY A 273 10.76 4.30 8.82
N SER A 274 10.04 5.41 8.98
CA SER A 274 10.28 6.41 10.02
C SER A 274 9.01 6.72 10.83
N GLY A 275 9.16 7.41 11.95
CA GLY A 275 8.02 7.89 12.75
C GLY A 275 7.22 6.82 13.50
N GLN A 276 7.64 5.55 13.48
CA GLN A 276 7.02 4.53 14.34
C GLN A 276 7.22 4.86 15.83
N LYS A 277 6.19 4.57 16.64
CA LYS A 277 6.22 4.80 18.10
C LYS A 277 7.15 3.79 18.80
N ASP A 278 7.53 4.10 20.03
CA ASP A 278 8.35 3.28 20.95
C ASP A 278 9.79 2.99 20.46
N ALA A 279 10.40 3.92 19.71
CA ALA A 279 11.75 3.76 19.17
C ALA A 279 11.94 2.46 18.34
N ALA A 280 10.88 2.01 17.66
CA ALA A 280 10.96 0.90 16.73
C ALA A 280 12.04 1.16 15.67
N PRO A 281 12.77 0.10 15.24
CA PRO A 281 13.91 0.27 14.33
C PRO A 281 13.47 0.86 12.99
N HIS A 282 14.38 1.62 12.37
CA HIS A 282 14.18 2.14 11.01
C HIS A 282 13.96 0.98 10.03
N LEU A 283 12.91 1.06 9.20
CA LEU A 283 12.64 0.05 8.18
C LEU A 283 13.20 0.53 6.83
N GLU A 284 14.26 -0.11 6.38
CA GLU A 284 14.92 0.17 5.10
C GLU A 284 14.86 -1.05 4.16
N LEU A 285 14.75 -0.80 2.86
CA LEU A 285 14.97 -1.84 1.84
C LEU A 285 16.47 -1.99 1.60
N SER A 286 16.95 -3.22 1.50
CA SER A 286 18.36 -3.54 1.26
C SER A 286 18.51 -4.78 0.39
N ASP A 287 19.53 -4.80 -0.48
CA ASP A 287 19.97 -6.00 -1.20
C ASP A 287 20.66 -7.03 -0.30
N SER A 288 21.12 -6.59 0.87
CA SER A 288 21.79 -7.40 1.89
C SER A 288 21.07 -7.14 3.22
N PRO A 289 19.78 -7.55 3.33
CA PRO A 289 18.96 -7.22 4.47
C PRO A 289 19.48 -7.95 5.72
N SER A 290 19.46 -7.24 6.85
CA SER A 290 19.88 -7.78 8.14
C SER A 290 19.01 -7.21 9.25
N ILE A 291 18.69 -8.03 10.25
CA ILE A 291 18.07 -7.55 11.49
C ILE A 291 19.20 -6.99 12.35
N ARG A 292 19.29 -5.66 12.46
CA ARG A 292 20.09 -5.05 13.54
C ARG A 292 19.42 -5.44 14.86
N LYS A 293 20.17 -6.17 15.70
CA LYS A 293 19.77 -6.54 17.06
C LYS A 293 20.21 -5.48 18.05
#